data_AF-A0A931TB69-F1
#
_entry.id   AF-A0A931TB69-F1
#
_cell.length_a   1.000
_cell.length_b   1.000
_cell.length_c   1.000
_cell.angle_alpha   90.00
_cell.angle_beta   90.00
_cell.angle_gamma   90.00
#
_symmetry.space_group_name_H-M   'P 1'
#
loop_
_entity.id
_entity.type
_entity.pdbx_description
1 polymer ?
#
loop_
_entity_poly.entity_id
_entity_poly.type
_entity_poly.pdbx_seq_one_letter_code
_entity_poly.pdbx_strand_id
1 'polypeptide(L)'
;MSAPERSTGDWKLPDLSIDADGEWYDDGVQITHPGIVANLRGNLRRDDHGYFIQTRVRIPVAVADVPWVVVRLERRGQTLHAILNDGTEAAIDPATLRIGPGNIPYATVKEGRFEARLSRPATFQLLALAEEDGATGEVLRLGERAWPLRRPTMNESGGRGAPRLCRVRPRTPRGAPGAGPGEHEGGVSPPRTSVGGIDSPPMNES
;
A
#
# COMPACT_ATOMS: atom_id res chain seq x y z
N MET A 1 34.15 23.74 -42.46
CA MET A 1 33.25 22.66 -42.00
C MET A 1 33.16 22.77 -40.49
N SER A 2 32.07 23.33 -39.96
CA SER A 2 31.86 23.39 -38.52
C SER A 2 31.45 22.01 -38.02
N ALA A 3 32.05 21.53 -36.94
CA ALA A 3 31.59 20.31 -36.28
C ALA A 3 30.18 20.55 -35.71
N PRO A 4 29.29 19.54 -35.74
CA PRO A 4 28.00 19.67 -35.07
C PRO A 4 28.23 19.78 -33.57
N GLU A 5 27.79 20.87 -32.96
CA GLU A 5 27.74 21.00 -31.52
C GLU A 5 26.84 19.88 -30.97
N ARG A 6 27.40 19.04 -30.09
CA ARG A 6 26.57 18.03 -29.42
C ARG A 6 25.63 18.78 -28.50
N SER A 7 24.33 18.73 -28.78
CA SER A 7 23.33 19.02 -27.76
C SER A 7 23.61 18.12 -26.56
N THR A 8 24.07 18.73 -25.47
CA THR A 8 24.05 18.10 -24.15
C THR A 8 22.60 18.01 -23.73
N GLY A 9 21.90 16.99 -24.24
CA GLY A 9 20.48 16.81 -24.02
C GLY A 9 20.17 16.78 -22.53
N ASP A 10 19.13 17.53 -22.14
CA ASP A 10 18.64 17.65 -20.77
C ASP A 10 18.14 16.29 -20.25
N TRP A 11 19.07 15.46 -19.75
CA TRP A 11 18.73 14.22 -19.09
C TRP A 11 18.14 14.50 -17.70
N LYS A 12 16.80 14.59 -17.64
CA LYS A 12 16.05 14.61 -16.38
C LYS A 12 16.25 13.27 -15.65
N LEU A 13 16.48 13.32 -14.33
CA LEU A 13 16.41 12.12 -13.50
C LEU A 13 14.96 11.56 -13.48
N PRO A 14 14.78 10.22 -13.43
CA PRO A 14 13.46 9.61 -13.21
C PRO A 14 12.78 10.13 -11.95
N ASP A 15 11.45 10.25 -11.98
CA ASP A 15 10.64 10.73 -10.85
C ASP A 15 9.99 9.54 -10.16
N LEU A 16 10.80 8.79 -9.42
CA LEU A 16 10.44 7.51 -8.83
C LEU A 16 9.67 7.69 -7.52
N SER A 17 8.53 7.01 -7.40
CA SER A 17 7.80 6.92 -6.14
C SER A 17 7.25 5.53 -5.85
N ILE A 18 6.99 5.28 -4.57
CA ILE A 18 6.30 4.10 -4.04
C ILE A 18 5.10 4.56 -3.21
N ASP A 19 3.93 3.99 -3.46
CA ASP A 19 2.71 4.29 -2.72
C ASP A 19 2.63 3.55 -1.36
N ALA A 20 1.45 3.54 -0.73
CA ALA A 20 1.23 2.91 0.57
C ALA A 20 0.97 1.39 0.49
N ASP A 21 0.71 0.85 -0.71
CA ASP A 21 0.52 -0.57 -0.98
C ASP A 21 1.81 -1.22 -1.58
N GLY A 22 2.83 -0.39 -1.83
CA GLY A 22 4.17 -0.79 -2.25
C GLY A 22 4.34 -0.91 -3.77
N GLU A 23 3.44 -0.27 -4.52
CA GLU A 23 3.45 -0.17 -5.98
C GLU A 23 4.37 0.97 -6.44
N TRP A 24 5.07 0.73 -7.56
CA TRP A 24 6.09 1.63 -8.08
C TRP A 24 5.54 2.53 -9.20
N TYR A 25 6.03 3.76 -9.26
CA TYR A 25 5.65 4.76 -10.26
C TYR A 25 6.88 5.50 -10.79
N ASP A 26 6.84 5.94 -12.05
CA ASP A 26 7.76 6.93 -12.65
C ASP A 26 6.94 8.04 -13.31
N ASP A 27 7.23 9.30 -12.99
CA ASP A 27 6.47 10.51 -13.41
C ASP A 27 4.93 10.40 -13.16
N GLY A 28 4.56 9.61 -12.14
CA GLY A 28 3.16 9.32 -11.77
C GLY A 28 2.48 8.19 -12.54
N VAL A 29 3.18 7.48 -13.44
CA VAL A 29 2.68 6.31 -14.17
C VAL A 29 3.14 5.03 -13.47
N GLN A 30 2.22 4.08 -13.20
CA GLN A 30 2.55 2.84 -12.50
C GLN A 30 3.47 1.94 -13.34
N ILE A 31 4.54 1.45 -12.73
CA ILE A 31 5.49 0.50 -13.30
C ILE A 31 5.00 -0.92 -13.00
N THR A 32 4.33 -1.54 -13.97
CA THR A 32 3.75 -2.89 -13.79
C THR A 32 4.63 -4.02 -14.32
N HIS A 33 5.69 -3.73 -15.09
CA HIS A 33 6.56 -4.75 -15.67
C HIS A 33 7.42 -5.43 -14.58
N PRO A 34 7.26 -6.73 -14.31
CA PRO A 34 7.80 -7.37 -13.10
C PRO A 34 9.34 -7.31 -13.04
N GLY A 35 10.02 -7.46 -14.18
CA GLY A 35 11.49 -7.32 -14.23
C GLY A 35 12.01 -5.91 -13.90
N ILE A 36 11.23 -4.86 -14.17
CA ILE A 36 11.62 -3.48 -13.84
C ILE A 36 11.44 -3.26 -12.34
N VAL A 37 10.27 -3.65 -11.79
CA VAL A 37 9.97 -3.56 -10.36
C VAL A 37 10.98 -4.36 -9.53
N ALA A 38 11.33 -5.58 -9.96
CA ALA A 38 12.35 -6.40 -9.29
C ALA A 38 13.73 -5.72 -9.29
N ASN A 39 14.15 -5.13 -10.41
CA ASN A 39 15.41 -4.39 -10.50
C ASN A 39 15.41 -3.13 -9.59
N LEU A 40 14.31 -2.38 -9.55
CA LEU A 40 14.17 -1.21 -8.66
C LEU A 40 14.23 -1.63 -7.19
N ARG A 41 13.46 -2.65 -6.79
CA ARG A 41 13.48 -3.21 -5.42
C ARG A 41 14.87 -3.73 -5.01
N GLY A 42 15.58 -4.40 -5.92
CA GLY A 42 16.95 -4.92 -5.65
C GLY A 42 18.01 -3.82 -5.46
N ASN A 43 17.85 -2.68 -6.13
CA ASN A 43 18.77 -1.54 -6.05
C ASN A 43 18.32 -0.45 -5.06
N LEU A 44 17.17 -0.62 -4.40
CA LEU A 44 16.69 0.29 -3.35
C LEU A 44 17.62 0.26 -2.13
N ARG A 45 17.96 1.44 -1.64
CA ARG A 45 18.77 1.70 -0.45
C ARG A 45 18.10 2.77 0.42
N ARG A 46 18.56 2.90 1.66
CA ARG A 46 18.12 3.92 2.63
C ARG A 46 19.33 4.48 3.35
N ASP A 47 19.31 5.77 3.61
CA ASP A 47 20.20 6.46 4.56
C ASP A 47 19.43 7.59 5.28
N ASP A 48 20.16 8.50 5.94
CA ASP A 48 19.59 9.62 6.70
C ASP A 48 18.82 10.62 5.84
N HIS A 49 19.00 10.62 4.52
CA HIS A 49 18.25 11.44 3.57
C HIS A 49 17.02 10.73 2.98
N GLY A 50 16.76 9.48 3.38
CA GLY A 50 15.62 8.69 2.94
C GLY A 50 15.97 7.60 1.92
N TYR A 51 15.02 7.29 1.03
CA TYR A 51 15.13 6.18 0.09
C TYR A 51 15.71 6.62 -1.27
N PHE A 52 16.52 5.75 -1.87
CA PHE A 52 17.14 6.00 -3.17
C PHE A 52 17.49 4.72 -3.93
N ILE A 53 17.54 4.79 -5.26
CA ILE A 53 18.19 3.79 -6.09
C ILE A 53 19.65 4.19 -6.27
N GLN A 54 20.56 3.26 -5.99
CA GLN A 54 21.99 3.44 -6.32
C GLN A 54 22.29 2.84 -7.70
N THR A 55 22.66 3.70 -8.66
CA THR A 55 23.18 3.28 -9.98
C THR A 55 24.54 3.96 -10.23
N ARG A 56 24.87 4.29 -11.48
CA ARG A 56 25.92 5.30 -11.81
C ARG A 56 25.60 6.68 -11.23
N VAL A 57 24.32 6.99 -11.02
CA VAL A 57 23.85 8.17 -10.29
C VAL A 57 22.92 7.74 -9.15
N ARG A 58 22.80 8.58 -8.12
CA ARG A 58 21.82 8.43 -7.05
C ARG A 58 20.48 9.01 -7.51
N ILE A 59 19.44 8.19 -7.50
CA ILE A 59 18.07 8.60 -7.87
C ILE A 59 17.23 8.56 -6.58
N PRO A 60 16.69 9.68 -6.08
CA PRO A 60 15.83 9.66 -4.91
C PRO A 60 14.52 8.92 -5.22
N VAL A 61 13.91 8.29 -4.21
CA VAL A 61 12.62 7.62 -4.32
C VAL A 61 11.67 8.19 -3.26
N ALA A 62 10.57 8.79 -3.69
CA ALA A 62 9.53 9.26 -2.78
C ALA A 62 8.68 8.08 -2.29
N VAL A 63 8.69 7.79 -0.99
CA VAL A 63 7.93 6.68 -0.40
C VAL A 63 6.81 7.23 0.47
N ALA A 64 5.56 6.83 0.20
CA ALA A 64 4.38 7.34 0.90
C ALA A 64 4.26 6.83 2.35
N ASP A 65 4.72 5.61 2.61
CA ASP A 65 4.71 4.97 3.93
C ASP A 65 6.02 4.17 4.14
N VAL A 66 6.07 2.92 3.66
CA VAL A 66 7.25 2.06 3.67
C VAL A 66 7.33 1.26 2.36
N PRO A 67 8.54 0.89 1.87
CA PRO A 67 8.70 0.32 0.54
C PRO A 67 8.27 -1.15 0.40
N TRP A 68 7.95 -1.81 1.51
CA TRP A 68 7.60 -3.23 1.56
C TRP A 68 6.23 -3.43 2.21
N VAL A 69 5.46 -4.38 1.69
CA VAL A 69 4.18 -4.79 2.28
C VAL A 69 4.18 -6.29 2.50
N VAL A 70 3.88 -6.71 3.74
CA VAL A 70 3.55 -8.10 4.07
C VAL A 70 2.13 -8.35 3.56
N VAL A 71 2.00 -9.15 2.50
CA VAL A 71 0.70 -9.46 1.88
C VAL A 71 -0.01 -10.62 2.58
N ARG A 72 0.75 -11.56 3.14
CA ARG A 72 0.28 -12.69 3.95
C ARG A 72 1.21 -12.93 5.13
N LEU A 73 0.64 -13.26 6.29
CA LEU A 73 1.34 -13.67 7.50
C LEU A 73 0.75 -15.01 7.99
N GLU A 74 1.61 -15.92 8.44
CA GLU A 74 1.21 -17.20 9.02
C GLU A 74 2.16 -17.65 10.13
N ARG A 75 1.66 -18.46 11.06
CA ARG A 75 2.48 -19.06 12.12
C ARG A 75 3.05 -20.40 11.64
N ARG A 76 4.39 -20.51 11.56
CA ARG A 76 5.11 -21.76 11.30
C ARG A 76 5.75 -22.22 12.62
N GLY A 77 5.04 -23.04 13.39
CA GLY A 77 5.48 -23.53 14.71
C GLY A 77 5.59 -22.42 15.76
N GLN A 78 6.83 -22.09 16.15
CA GLN A 78 7.17 -20.99 17.07
C GLN A 78 7.62 -19.71 16.34
N THR A 79 7.57 -19.67 15.00
CA THR A 79 7.97 -18.52 14.19
C THR A 79 6.77 -17.89 13.48
N LEU A 80 6.86 -16.58 13.20
CA LEU A 80 6.01 -15.93 12.21
C LEU A 80 6.69 -15.94 10.86
N HIS A 81 5.89 -16.18 9.83
CA HIS A 81 6.33 -16.29 8.47
C HIS A 81 5.49 -15.39 7.57
N ALA A 82 6.16 -14.55 6.78
CA ALA A 82 5.55 -13.56 5.91
C ALA A 82 5.81 -13.89 4.43
N ILE A 83 4.85 -13.54 3.57
CA ILE A 83 5.05 -13.35 2.13
C ILE A 83 4.94 -11.84 1.86
N LEU A 84 5.91 -11.30 1.11
CA LEU A 84 5.97 -9.88 0.77
C LEU A 84 5.36 -9.59 -0.62
N ASN A 85 5.14 -8.32 -0.94
CA ASN A 85 4.62 -7.84 -2.23
C ASN A 85 5.58 -8.00 -3.44
N ASP A 86 6.78 -8.57 -3.25
CA ASP A 86 7.63 -9.10 -4.33
C ASP A 86 7.56 -10.64 -4.44
N GLY A 87 6.70 -11.30 -3.67
CA GLY A 87 6.59 -12.76 -3.61
C GLY A 87 7.68 -13.44 -2.77
N THR A 88 8.63 -12.70 -2.18
CA THR A 88 9.64 -13.32 -1.31
C THR A 88 9.07 -13.71 0.05
N GLU A 89 9.57 -14.82 0.57
CA GLU A 89 9.29 -15.32 1.91
C GLU A 89 10.28 -14.72 2.93
N ALA A 90 9.81 -14.41 4.14
CA ALA A 90 10.64 -13.89 5.23
C ALA A 90 10.14 -14.38 6.60
N ALA A 91 11.06 -14.81 7.47
CA ALA A 91 10.76 -14.96 8.88
C ALA A 91 10.65 -13.56 9.53
N ILE A 92 9.60 -13.36 10.33
CA ILE A 92 9.38 -12.11 11.09
C ILE A 92 9.82 -12.31 12.52
N ASP A 93 10.75 -11.48 13.00
CA ASP A 93 11.03 -11.35 14.43
C ASP A 93 9.84 -10.66 15.11
N PRO A 94 9.10 -11.33 16.02
CA PRO A 94 7.95 -10.74 16.69
C PRO A 94 8.33 -9.58 17.63
N ALA A 95 9.59 -9.46 18.05
CA ALA A 95 10.07 -8.30 18.80
C ALA A 95 10.07 -7.00 17.97
N THR A 96 9.99 -7.13 16.63
CA THR A 96 9.95 -6.00 15.69
C THR A 96 8.53 -5.65 15.23
N LEU A 97 7.52 -6.41 15.66
CA LEU A 97 6.12 -6.07 15.45
C LEU A 97 5.75 -4.84 16.28
N ARG A 98 5.20 -3.82 15.62
CA ARG A 98 4.65 -2.63 16.24
C ARG A 98 3.33 -2.25 15.58
N ILE A 99 2.39 -1.73 16.35
CA ILE A 99 1.24 -1.04 15.76
C ILE A 99 1.67 0.40 15.45
N GLY A 100 1.29 0.92 14.28
CA GLY A 100 1.57 2.28 13.84
C GLY A 100 0.33 3.17 13.80
N PRO A 101 0.42 4.35 13.16
CA PRO A 101 -0.73 5.21 12.91
C PRO A 101 -1.87 4.46 12.22
N GLY A 102 -3.12 4.81 12.54
CA GLY A 102 -4.30 4.17 11.96
C GLY A 102 -4.51 2.70 12.36
N ASN A 103 -3.87 2.24 13.45
CA ASN A 103 -3.88 0.84 13.91
C ASN A 103 -3.31 -0.17 12.89
N ILE A 104 -2.41 0.30 12.02
CA ILE A 104 -1.75 -0.51 10.98
C ILE A 104 -0.52 -1.20 11.59
N PRO A 105 -0.39 -2.54 11.56
CA PRO A 105 0.82 -3.20 12.03
C PRO A 105 1.99 -3.03 11.06
N TYR A 106 3.21 -3.00 11.61
CA TYR A 106 4.48 -3.00 10.87
C TYR A 106 5.43 -4.03 11.48
N ALA A 107 6.32 -4.58 10.68
CA ALA A 107 7.41 -5.47 11.07
C ALA A 107 8.71 -5.08 10.35
N THR A 108 9.87 -5.57 10.81
CA THR A 108 11.11 -5.47 10.02
C THR A 108 11.27 -6.65 9.08
N VAL A 109 11.89 -6.42 7.92
CA VAL A 109 12.08 -7.39 6.83
C VAL A 109 13.47 -7.21 6.18
N LYS A 110 13.84 -8.14 5.30
CA LYS A 110 15.11 -8.13 4.54
C LYS A 110 16.32 -7.94 5.47
N GLU A 111 16.49 -8.89 6.40
CA GLU A 111 17.50 -8.86 7.47
C GLU A 111 17.53 -7.57 8.32
N GLY A 112 16.36 -6.99 8.61
CA GLY A 112 16.23 -5.77 9.41
C GLY A 112 16.57 -4.48 8.67
N ARG A 113 16.90 -4.53 7.37
CA ARG A 113 17.27 -3.36 6.56
C ARG A 113 16.09 -2.45 6.23
N PHE A 114 14.87 -2.97 6.29
CA PHE A 114 13.66 -2.22 5.97
C PHE A 114 12.51 -2.55 6.93
N GLU A 115 11.60 -1.59 7.09
CA GLU A 115 10.27 -1.84 7.64
C GLU A 115 9.32 -2.28 6.52
N ALA A 116 8.36 -3.13 6.87
CA ALA A 116 7.24 -3.49 6.04
C ALA A 116 5.92 -3.25 6.77
N ARG A 117 4.93 -2.74 6.05
CA ARG A 117 3.56 -2.57 6.50
C ARG A 117 2.81 -3.88 6.33
N LEU A 118 1.93 -4.25 7.26
CA LEU A 118 1.01 -5.36 7.04
C LEU A 118 -0.16 -4.89 6.18
N SER A 119 -0.50 -5.66 5.15
CA SER A 119 -1.73 -5.49 4.38
C SER A 119 -2.95 -5.68 5.28
N ARG A 120 -4.15 -5.27 4.82
CA ARG A 120 -5.40 -5.58 5.55
C ARG A 120 -5.57 -7.11 5.79
N PRO A 121 -5.42 -8.00 4.77
CA PRO A 121 -5.39 -9.44 4.99
C PRO A 121 -4.36 -9.92 6.02
N ALA A 122 -3.10 -9.45 5.93
CA ALA A 122 -2.05 -9.83 6.87
C ALA A 122 -2.31 -9.32 8.29
N THR A 123 -2.98 -8.17 8.43
CA THR A 123 -3.43 -7.62 9.72
C THR A 123 -4.46 -8.55 10.37
N PHE A 124 -5.49 -8.98 9.63
CA PHE A 124 -6.45 -9.95 10.17
C PHE A 124 -5.81 -11.29 10.53
N GLN A 125 -4.81 -11.75 9.74
CA GLN A 125 -4.03 -12.95 10.05
C GLN A 125 -3.19 -12.79 11.33
N LEU A 126 -2.58 -11.62 11.56
CA LEU A 126 -1.88 -11.32 12.82
C LEU A 126 -2.84 -11.31 14.01
N LEU A 127 -3.99 -10.64 13.89
CA LEU A 127 -4.98 -10.53 14.97
C LEU A 127 -5.60 -11.90 15.31
N ALA A 128 -5.83 -12.77 14.33
CA ALA A 128 -6.29 -14.14 14.56
C ALA A 128 -5.25 -15.05 15.27
N LEU A 129 -3.99 -14.60 15.39
CA LEU A 129 -2.93 -15.26 16.15
C LEU A 129 -2.67 -14.59 17.52
N ALA A 130 -3.30 -13.44 17.78
CA ALA A 130 -3.17 -12.71 19.03
C ALA A 130 -4.28 -13.11 20.01
N GLU A 131 -3.93 -13.13 21.29
CA GLU A 131 -4.86 -13.31 22.41
C GLU A 131 -5.16 -11.95 23.03
N GLU A 132 -6.39 -11.77 23.53
CA GLU A 132 -6.75 -10.56 24.28
C GLU A 132 -6.30 -10.70 25.75
N ASP A 133 -5.36 -9.87 26.18
CA ASP A 133 -4.91 -9.76 27.56
C ASP A 133 -5.50 -8.48 28.18
N GLY A 134 -6.40 -8.63 29.16
CA GLY A 134 -7.09 -7.50 29.80
C GLY A 134 -6.18 -6.49 30.50
N ALA A 135 -4.90 -6.80 30.71
CA ALA A 135 -3.92 -5.87 31.28
C ALA A 135 -3.09 -5.12 30.22
N THR A 136 -2.86 -5.69 29.03
CA THR A 136 -1.94 -5.13 28.01
C THR A 136 -2.52 -4.94 26.62
N GLY A 137 -3.76 -5.37 26.37
CA GLY A 137 -4.38 -5.43 25.04
C GLY A 137 -3.98 -6.70 24.29
N GLU A 138 -3.80 -6.61 22.97
CA GLU A 138 -3.51 -7.77 22.12
C GLU A 138 -2.08 -8.28 22.35
N VAL A 139 -1.94 -9.57 22.63
CA VAL A 139 -0.67 -10.25 22.91
C VAL A 139 -0.48 -11.42 21.95
N LEU A 140 0.61 -11.43 21.21
CA LEU A 140 1.00 -12.55 20.37
C LEU A 140 1.80 -13.57 21.19
N ARG A 141 1.35 -14.83 21.26
CA ARG A 141 2.09 -15.93 21.92
C ARG A 141 2.68 -16.92 20.91
N LEU A 142 4.00 -17.12 20.96
CA LEU A 142 4.70 -18.14 20.18
C LEU A 142 5.63 -18.94 21.09
N GLY A 143 5.32 -20.24 21.24
CA GLY A 143 5.95 -21.06 22.29
C GLY A 143 5.62 -20.51 23.68
N GLU A 144 6.62 -20.46 24.55
CA GLU A 144 6.50 -19.95 25.93
C GLU A 144 6.60 -18.41 26.03
N ARG A 145 6.86 -17.73 24.91
CA ARG A 145 7.10 -16.28 24.88
C ARG A 145 5.85 -15.53 24.43
N ALA A 146 5.65 -14.37 25.04
CA ALA A 146 4.57 -13.45 24.75
C ALA A 146 5.14 -12.10 24.29
N TRP A 147 4.58 -11.53 23.23
CA TRP A 147 4.94 -10.23 22.68
C TRP A 147 3.69 -9.34 22.66
N PRO A 148 3.60 -8.28 23.48
CA PRO A 148 2.48 -7.35 23.41
C PRO A 148 2.56 -6.57 22.10
N LEU A 149 1.44 -6.49 21.37
CA LEU A 149 1.32 -5.69 20.15
C LEU A 149 1.22 -4.21 20.54
N ARG A 150 2.37 -3.62 20.89
CA ARG A 150 2.47 -2.26 21.43
C ARG A 150 1.79 -1.26 20.48
N ARG A 151 0.70 -0.67 20.96
CA ARG A 151 0.13 0.54 20.40
C ARG A 151 0.95 1.73 20.91
N PRO A 152 1.32 2.70 20.06
CA PRO A 152 1.98 3.91 20.52
C PRO A 152 1.00 4.65 21.42
N THR A 153 1.38 4.86 22.68
CA THR A 153 0.59 5.68 23.60
C THR A 153 0.46 7.08 23.02
N MET A 154 -0.76 7.63 23.02
CA MET A 154 -1.13 8.89 22.36
C MET A 154 -0.36 10.14 22.86
N ASN A 155 0.52 9.97 23.85
CA ASN A 155 1.36 11.01 24.45
C ASN A 155 2.81 11.04 23.90
N GLU A 156 3.24 10.08 23.07
CA GLU A 156 4.61 10.01 22.53
C GLU A 156 4.77 10.51 21.07
N SER A 157 3.86 11.36 20.59
CA SER A 157 4.00 12.00 19.27
C SER A 157 5.14 13.04 19.19
N GLY A 158 5.84 13.30 20.29
CA GLY A 158 6.93 14.26 20.43
C GLY A 158 8.33 13.66 20.24
N GLY A 159 8.71 13.37 18.99
CA GLY A 159 10.12 13.35 18.60
C GLY A 159 10.90 12.04 18.76
N ARG A 160 10.83 11.18 17.72
CA ARG A 160 12.02 10.56 17.11
C ARG A 160 11.72 10.10 15.68
N GLY A 161 12.33 10.75 14.69
CA GLY A 161 12.67 10.12 13.41
C GLY A 161 11.55 9.59 12.51
N ALA A 162 10.28 9.99 12.65
CA ALA A 162 9.33 9.76 11.56
C ALA A 162 9.86 10.47 10.30
N PRO A 163 10.07 9.77 9.16
CA PRO A 163 10.44 10.44 7.93
C PRO A 163 9.33 11.44 7.63
N ARG A 164 9.71 12.71 7.39
CA ARG A 164 8.74 13.75 7.06
C ARG A 164 7.99 13.27 5.82
N LEU A 165 6.69 13.00 5.97
CA LEU A 165 5.80 12.74 4.85
C LEU A 165 5.95 13.92 3.87
N CYS A 166 6.72 13.68 2.81
CA CYS A 166 6.70 14.52 1.62
C CYS A 166 5.24 14.51 1.18
N ARG A 167 4.57 15.65 1.34
CA ARG A 167 3.14 15.82 1.10
C ARG A 167 2.90 15.88 -0.41
N VAL A 168 3.25 14.79 -1.10
CA VAL A 168 2.99 14.57 -2.51
C VAL A 168 1.49 14.63 -2.67
N ARG A 169 1.00 15.78 -3.17
CA ARG A 169 -0.41 15.89 -3.55
C ARG A 169 -0.62 14.89 -4.67
N PRO A 170 -1.63 13.99 -4.60
CA PRO A 170 -1.98 13.19 -5.76
C PRO A 170 -2.33 14.15 -6.89
N ARG A 171 -1.53 14.13 -7.97
CA ARG A 171 -1.87 14.84 -9.19
C ARG A 171 -3.01 14.07 -9.84
N THR A 172 -4.19 14.68 -9.88
CA THR A 172 -5.31 14.19 -10.66
C THR A 172 -4.84 13.94 -12.10
N PRO A 173 -5.06 12.76 -12.70
CA PRO A 173 -4.68 12.53 -14.09
C PRO A 173 -5.36 13.56 -14.99
N ARG A 174 -4.59 14.20 -15.86
CA ARG A 174 -5.08 15.21 -16.81
C ARG A 174 -6.09 14.54 -17.76
N GLY A 175 -7.27 15.16 -17.90
CA GLY A 175 -8.46 14.51 -18.44
C GLY A 175 -8.37 14.05 -19.90
N ALA A 176 -9.21 13.06 -20.23
CA ALA A 176 -9.45 12.60 -21.59
C ALA A 176 -10.17 13.69 -22.45
N PRO A 177 -9.94 13.72 -23.78
CA PRO A 177 -10.54 14.73 -24.65
C PRO A 177 -12.04 14.50 -24.90
N GLY A 178 -12.76 15.63 -25.01
CA GLY A 178 -14.22 15.74 -25.00
C GLY A 178 -15.04 14.85 -25.93
N ALA A 179 -16.19 14.41 -25.41
CA ALA A 179 -17.40 14.20 -26.20
C ALA A 179 -18.14 15.55 -26.35
N GLY A 180 -18.51 15.92 -27.57
CA GLY A 180 -19.22 17.17 -27.86
C GLY A 180 -20.73 17.13 -27.52
N PRO A 181 -21.41 18.28 -27.49
CA PRO A 181 -22.83 18.37 -27.16
C PRO A 181 -23.71 17.94 -28.34
N GLY A 182 -24.82 17.26 -28.04
CA GLY A 182 -25.96 17.09 -28.93
C GLY A 182 -27.21 17.62 -28.22
N GLU A 183 -27.85 18.64 -28.78
CA GLU A 183 -28.99 19.33 -28.19
C GLU A 183 -30.34 18.92 -28.84
N HIS A 184 -31.43 19.37 -28.20
CA HIS A 184 -32.82 19.43 -28.65
C HIS A 184 -33.72 18.18 -28.60
N GLU A 185 -34.44 18.11 -27.47
CA GLU A 185 -35.90 18.36 -27.36
C GLU A 185 -36.90 17.69 -28.33
N GLY A 186 -37.95 17.10 -27.72
CA GLY A 186 -39.15 16.65 -28.42
C GLY A 186 -40.16 16.00 -27.47
N GLY A 187 -40.92 16.80 -26.71
CA GLY A 187 -41.94 16.31 -25.79
C GLY A 187 -43.31 16.13 -26.46
N VAL A 188 -43.96 14.99 -26.24
CA VAL A 188 -45.40 14.77 -26.49
C VAL A 188 -46.00 13.97 -25.33
N SER A 189 -47.14 14.45 -24.80
CA SER A 189 -47.91 13.85 -23.70
C SER A 189 -48.96 12.84 -24.21
N PRO A 190 -49.60 12.04 -23.32
CA PRO A 190 -50.10 10.70 -23.67
C PRO A 190 -51.60 10.64 -23.99
N PRO A 191 -52.13 9.42 -24.19
CA PRO A 191 -53.43 9.07 -23.63
C PRO A 191 -53.36 7.91 -22.60
N ARG A 192 -54.25 7.98 -21.59
CA ARG A 192 -54.69 6.81 -20.78
C ARG A 192 -55.43 5.82 -21.72
N THR A 193 -55.65 4.52 -21.48
CA THR A 193 -56.19 3.77 -20.31
C THR A 193 -56.10 2.25 -20.69
N SER A 194 -56.40 1.19 -19.92
CA SER A 194 -56.98 0.99 -18.58
C SER A 194 -56.70 -0.43 -18.03
N VAL A 195 -56.77 -0.57 -16.69
CA VAL A 195 -57.24 -1.74 -15.88
C VAL A 195 -56.76 -3.19 -16.17
N GLY A 196 -56.33 -3.86 -15.08
CA GLY A 196 -56.30 -5.33 -14.92
C GLY A 196 -54.89 -5.88 -14.72
N GLY A 197 -54.58 -6.67 -13.68
CA GLY A 197 -55.37 -7.06 -12.51
C GLY A 197 -54.48 -7.84 -11.54
N ILE A 198 -54.57 -7.51 -10.25
CA ILE A 198 -53.95 -8.26 -9.13
C ILE A 198 -54.52 -9.68 -9.04
N ASP A 199 -53.65 -10.69 -8.88
CA ASP A 199 -53.76 -11.63 -7.75
C ASP A 199 -52.46 -12.44 -7.49
N SER A 200 -52.22 -12.73 -6.22
CA SER A 200 -51.27 -13.71 -5.66
C SER A 200 -51.47 -13.71 -4.14
N PRO A 201 -51.38 -14.85 -3.43
CA PRO A 201 -51.48 -16.26 -3.85
C PRO A 201 -52.64 -16.95 -3.07
N PRO A 202 -52.60 -18.27 -2.86
CA PRO A 202 -52.66 -18.68 -1.44
C PRO A 202 -51.64 -19.75 -1.05
N MET A 203 -51.30 -19.76 0.25
CA MET A 203 -50.75 -20.94 0.92
C MET A 203 -51.89 -21.87 1.35
N ASN A 204 -51.66 -23.19 1.40
CA ASN A 204 -51.89 -23.92 2.65
C ASN A 204 -51.02 -25.17 2.80
N GLU A 205 -50.97 -25.64 4.04
CA GLU A 205 -50.17 -26.69 4.66
C GLU A 205 -50.36 -28.12 4.10
N SER A 206 -49.28 -28.91 4.14
CA SER A 206 -49.19 -30.18 4.90
C SER A 206 -47.72 -30.58 5.08
#